data_AF-A0A845RZL2-F1
#
_entry.id   AF-A0A845RZL2-F1
#
_cell.length_a   1.000
_cell.length_b   1.000
_cell.length_c   1.000
_cell.angle_alpha   90.00
_cell.angle_beta   90.00
_cell.angle_gamma   90.00
#
_symmetry.space_group_name_H-M   'P 1'
#
loop_
_entity.id
_entity.type
_entity.pdbx_description
1 polymer ?
#
loop_
_entity_poly.entity_id
_entity_poly.type
_entity_poly.pdbx_seq_one_letter_code
_entity_poly.pdbx_strand_id
1 'polypeptide(L)'
;MQHIDNKQQLIEYFLKGSKTKDNWKIGTEHEKFLFDLKNKNPIPYDGDVSILKIFSELIKNNWTPIKEGKNILVLVKDKKNITLEPGLQFELSGDAVQNIHQTCNEINSYLKE
;
A
#
# COMPACT_ATOMS: atom_id res chain seq x y z
N MET A 1 20.03 12.76 2.23
CA MET A 1 20.45 11.41 1.82
C MET A 1 21.80 11.14 2.48
N GLN A 2 21.96 10.03 3.22
CA GLN A 2 23.23 9.72 3.90
C GLN A 2 24.24 9.23 2.85
N HIS A 3 25.45 9.79 2.86
CA HIS A 3 26.53 9.35 1.96
C HIS A 3 27.00 7.94 2.38
N ILE A 4 27.25 7.06 1.40
CA ILE A 4 27.75 5.69 1.63
C ILE A 4 29.21 5.67 1.19
N ASP A 5 30.10 5.65 2.17
CA ASP A 5 31.55 5.63 2.03
C ASP A 5 32.11 4.21 1.90
N ASN A 6 31.42 3.21 2.45
CA ASN A 6 31.90 1.83 2.45
C ASN A 6 30.78 0.78 2.59
N LYS A 7 31.13 -0.49 2.31
CA LYS A 7 30.23 -1.65 2.41
C LYS A 7 29.66 -1.85 3.82
N GLN A 8 30.41 -1.49 4.86
CA GLN A 8 30.01 -1.72 6.25
C GLN A 8 28.74 -0.94 6.61
N GLN A 9 28.58 0.29 6.10
CA GLN A 9 27.37 1.08 6.31
C GLN A 9 26.11 0.40 5.75
N LEU A 10 26.22 -0.34 4.64
CA LEU A 10 25.11 -1.13 4.09
C LEU A 10 24.78 -2.32 4.98
N ILE A 11 25.79 -3.03 5.50
CA ILE A 11 25.60 -4.15 6.42
C ILE A 11 24.90 -3.66 7.70
N GLU A 12 25.37 -2.56 8.27
CA GLU A 12 24.81 -1.96 9.48
C GLU A 12 23.36 -1.51 9.30
N TYR A 13 23.00 -1.02 8.12
CA TYR A 13 21.60 -0.69 7.79
C TYR A 13 20.69 -1.92 7.96
N PHE A 14 21.07 -3.08 7.42
CA PHE A 14 20.28 -4.31 7.59
C PHE A 14 20.31 -4.84 9.03
N LEU A 15 21.46 -4.76 9.71
CA LEU A 15 21.57 -5.20 11.11
C LEU A 15 20.64 -4.42 12.04
N LYS A 16 20.42 -3.11 11.80
CA LYS A 16 19.44 -2.29 12.54
C LYS A 16 18.00 -2.81 12.43
N GLY A 17 17.68 -3.62 11.41
CA GLY A 17 16.37 -4.25 11.25
C GLY A 17 16.14 -5.46 12.17
N SER A 18 17.19 -5.98 12.83
CA SER A 18 17.10 -7.15 13.71
C SER A 18 16.29 -6.84 14.97
N LYS A 19 15.30 -7.68 15.28
CA LYS A 19 14.36 -7.51 16.40
C LYS A 19 14.33 -8.77 17.25
N THR A 20 14.17 -8.60 18.56
CA THR A 20 13.88 -9.71 19.49
C THR A 20 12.53 -10.33 19.16
N LYS A 21 12.33 -11.59 19.57
CA LYS A 21 11.10 -12.35 19.29
C LYS A 21 9.84 -11.62 19.75
N ASP A 22 9.88 -10.93 20.91
CA ASP A 22 8.75 -10.17 21.44
C ASP A 22 8.39 -8.93 20.62
N ASN A 23 9.29 -8.51 19.72
CA ASN A 23 9.08 -7.38 18.80
C ASN A 23 8.80 -7.84 17.36
N TRP A 24 8.66 -9.15 17.12
CA TRP A 24 8.25 -9.67 15.82
C TRP A 24 6.79 -9.30 15.55
N LYS A 25 6.54 -8.97 14.29
CA LYS A 25 5.25 -8.49 13.81
C LYS A 25 4.98 -9.09 12.44
N ILE A 26 3.73 -9.04 12.01
CA ILE A 26 3.26 -9.49 10.70
C ILE A 26 2.83 -8.24 9.94
N GLY A 27 3.50 -7.96 8.82
CA GLY A 27 3.00 -7.06 7.78
C GLY A 27 2.36 -7.91 6.68
N THR A 28 1.31 -7.42 6.04
CA THR A 28 0.65 -8.14 4.95
C THR A 28 0.32 -7.18 3.84
N GLU A 29 0.67 -7.61 2.62
CA GLU A 29 0.44 -6.87 1.40
C GLU A 29 -0.37 -7.76 0.45
N HIS A 30 -1.30 -7.15 -0.29
CA HIS A 30 -2.05 -7.89 -1.30
C HIS A 30 -2.47 -7.01 -2.48
N GLU A 31 -2.19 -7.52 -3.67
CA GLU A 31 -2.56 -6.92 -4.94
C GLU A 31 -3.92 -7.44 -5.43
N LYS A 32 -4.64 -6.57 -6.13
CA LYS A 32 -5.94 -6.89 -6.74
C LYS A 32 -6.00 -6.36 -8.15
N PHE A 33 -6.53 -7.17 -9.07
CA PHE A 33 -6.88 -6.71 -10.42
C PHE A 33 -8.26 -6.07 -10.39
N LEU A 34 -8.31 -4.81 -10.79
CA LEU A 34 -9.57 -4.07 -10.90
C LEU A 34 -10.04 -4.08 -12.36
N PHE A 35 -11.29 -4.47 -12.58
CA PHE A 35 -11.87 -4.61 -13.91
C PHE A 35 -13.30 -4.10 -13.95
N ASP A 36 -13.73 -3.63 -15.12
CA ASP A 36 -15.09 -3.18 -15.36
C ASP A 36 -16.03 -4.39 -15.48
N LEU A 37 -17.09 -4.42 -14.68
CA LEU A 37 -18.04 -5.53 -14.66
C LEU A 37 -18.82 -5.69 -15.96
N LYS A 38 -18.96 -4.64 -16.77
CA LYS A 38 -19.71 -4.67 -18.03
C LYS A 38 -18.93 -5.36 -19.15
N ASN A 39 -17.65 -5.01 -19.32
CA ASN A 39 -16.82 -5.50 -20.43
C ASN A 39 -15.69 -6.45 -20.00
N LYS A 40 -15.46 -6.62 -18.70
CA LYS A 40 -14.42 -7.47 -18.09
C LYS A 40 -12.98 -7.05 -18.37
N ASN A 41 -12.77 -5.86 -18.91
CA ASN A 41 -11.45 -5.31 -19.14
C ASN A 41 -10.89 -4.68 -17.86
N PRO A 42 -9.55 -4.63 -17.70
CA PRO A 42 -8.91 -3.85 -16.64
C PRO A 42 -9.36 -2.38 -16.68
N ILE A 43 -9.56 -1.77 -15.52
CA ILE A 43 -9.92 -0.35 -15.47
C ILE A 43 -8.69 0.52 -15.78
N PRO A 44 -8.85 1.62 -16.54
CA PRO A 44 -7.78 2.57 -16.79
C PRO A 44 -7.44 3.39 -15.54
N TYR A 45 -6.31 4.11 -15.61
CA TYR A 45 -5.93 5.05 -14.56
C TYR A 45 -6.96 6.19 -14.39
N ASP A 46 -7.39 6.79 -15.49
CA ASP A 46 -8.36 7.90 -15.55
C ASP A 46 -9.53 7.57 -16.49
N GLY A 47 -10.68 8.21 -16.27
CA GLY A 47 -11.94 8.01 -16.97
C GLY A 47 -13.13 7.85 -16.02
N ASP A 48 -14.30 7.54 -16.58
CA ASP A 48 -15.56 7.43 -15.83
C ASP A 48 -15.62 6.22 -14.89
N VAL A 49 -14.95 5.13 -15.26
CA VAL A 49 -14.74 3.93 -14.43
C VAL A 49 -13.24 3.68 -14.39
N SER A 50 -12.57 4.15 -13.34
CA SER A 50 -11.10 4.24 -13.30
C SER A 50 -10.52 4.20 -11.88
N ILE A 51 -9.20 4.04 -11.80
CA ILE A 51 -8.46 4.12 -10.53
C ILE A 51 -8.70 5.45 -9.83
N LEU A 52 -8.68 6.57 -10.56
CA LEU A 52 -8.91 7.90 -9.98
C LEU A 52 -10.31 8.05 -9.35
N LYS A 53 -11.33 7.35 -9.85
CA LYS A 53 -12.66 7.34 -9.21
C LYS A 53 -12.62 6.61 -7.87
N ILE A 54 -11.95 5.47 -7.79
CA ILE A 54 -11.77 4.72 -6.53
C ILE A 54 -10.95 5.55 -5.54
N PHE A 55 -9.84 6.16 -5.98
CA PHE A 55 -9.05 7.04 -5.13
C PHE A 55 -9.86 8.23 -4.62
N SER A 56 -10.74 8.81 -5.44
CA SER A 56 -11.59 9.92 -5.02
C SER A 56 -12.55 9.52 -3.89
N GLU A 57 -13.13 8.32 -3.92
CA GLU A 57 -13.97 7.82 -2.82
C GLU A 57 -13.15 7.54 -1.55
N LEU A 58 -11.97 6.92 -1.68
CA LEU A 58 -11.10 6.70 -0.53
C LEU A 58 -10.60 8.00 0.11
N ILE A 59 -10.33 9.04 -0.69
CA ILE A 59 -9.97 10.36 -0.15
C ILE A 59 -11.11 10.95 0.70
N LYS A 60 -12.39 10.72 0.34
CA LYS A 60 -13.52 11.11 1.20
C LYS A 60 -13.53 10.33 2.52
N ASN A 61 -12.98 9.11 2.53
CA ASN A 61 -12.76 8.27 3.71
C ASN A 61 -11.45 8.58 4.45
N ASN A 62 -10.95 9.82 4.34
CA ASN A 62 -9.76 10.36 5.02
C ASN A 62 -8.42 9.74 4.61
N TRP A 63 -8.34 9.18 3.40
CA TRP A 63 -7.05 8.81 2.82
C TRP A 63 -6.34 10.04 2.25
N THR A 64 -5.04 10.17 2.52
CA THR A 64 -4.22 11.29 2.05
C THR A 64 -3.48 10.89 0.77
N PRO A 65 -3.63 11.63 -0.35
CA PRO A 65 -2.96 11.30 -1.59
C PRO A 65 -1.51 11.77 -1.61
N ILE A 66 -0.62 10.92 -2.13
CA ILE A 66 0.75 11.25 -2.47
C ILE A 66 0.91 11.17 -3.99
N LYS A 67 1.50 12.22 -4.56
CA LYS A 67 1.65 12.38 -6.01
C LYS A 67 3.08 12.18 -6.45
N GLU A 68 3.24 11.57 -7.62
CA GLU A 68 4.46 11.63 -8.42
C GLU A 68 4.17 12.46 -9.67
N GLY A 69 4.81 13.63 -9.77
CA GLY A 69 4.45 14.63 -10.77
C GLY A 69 2.99 15.07 -10.61
N LYS A 70 2.16 14.79 -11.62
CA LYS A 70 0.73 15.16 -11.63
C LYS A 70 -0.20 14.03 -11.16
N ASN A 71 0.32 12.81 -11.09
CA ASN A 71 -0.46 11.60 -10.88
C ASN A 71 -0.48 11.26 -9.39
N ILE A 72 -1.66 10.92 -8.86
CA ILE A 72 -1.77 10.26 -7.56
C ILE A 72 -1.42 8.79 -7.78
N LEU A 73 -0.39 8.30 -7.11
CA LEU A 73 0.04 6.89 -7.20
C LEU A 73 -0.08 6.16 -5.86
N VAL A 74 -0.12 6.91 -4.76
CA VAL A 74 -0.18 6.34 -3.41
C VAL A 74 -1.26 7.06 -2.61
N LEU A 75 -2.01 6.32 -1.80
CA LEU A 75 -2.83 6.86 -0.73
C LEU A 75 -2.32 6.36 0.62
N VAL A 76 -2.33 7.21 1.65
CA VAL A 76 -1.89 6.85 3.00
C VAL A 76 -2.98 7.16 4.01
N LYS A 77 -3.20 6.24 4.94
CA LYS A 77 -4.08 6.41 6.10
C LYS A 77 -3.48 5.68 7.29
N ASP A 78 -3.18 6.43 8.33
CA ASP A 78 -2.45 5.95 9.51
C ASP A 78 -1.12 5.27 9.11
N LYS A 79 -0.99 3.96 9.33
CA LYS A 79 0.19 3.16 8.97
C LYS A 79 -0.06 2.26 7.75
N LYS A 80 -1.16 2.47 7.06
CA LYS A 80 -1.55 1.72 5.88
C LYS A 80 -1.32 2.57 4.66
N ASN A 81 -0.97 1.91 3.57
CA ASN A 81 -0.80 2.56 2.29
C ASN A 81 -1.45 1.73 1.19
N ILE A 82 -1.90 2.44 0.17
CA ILE A 82 -2.39 1.90 -1.07
C ILE A 82 -1.45 2.38 -2.15
N THR A 83 -0.95 1.48 -2.97
CA THR A 83 -0.03 1.77 -4.07
C THR A 83 -0.55 1.16 -5.36
N LEU A 84 -0.02 1.65 -6.48
CA LEU A 84 -0.28 1.08 -7.81
C LEU A 84 0.99 0.42 -8.33
N GLU A 85 0.87 -0.84 -8.68
CA GLU A 85 1.90 -1.56 -9.42
C GLU A 85 1.89 -1.15 -10.92
N PRO A 86 2.90 -1.51 -11.71
CA PRO A 86 3.03 -1.04 -13.10
C PRO A 86 1.82 -1.32 -14.01
N GLY A 87 1.05 -2.37 -13.73
CA GLY A 87 -0.18 -2.73 -14.45
C GLY A 87 -1.46 -2.16 -13.84
N LEU A 88 -1.35 -1.19 -12.92
CA LEU A 88 -2.43 -0.63 -12.12
C LEU A 88 -3.08 -1.66 -11.16
N GLN A 89 -2.36 -2.70 -10.77
CA GLN A 89 -2.81 -3.56 -9.66
C GLN A 89 -2.90 -2.72 -8.40
N PHE A 90 -4.01 -2.91 -7.69
CA PHE A 90 -4.32 -2.14 -6.50
C PHE A 90 -3.81 -2.87 -5.28
N GLU A 91 -2.66 -2.43 -4.78
CA GLU A 91 -2.02 -3.00 -3.61
C GLU A 91 -2.50 -2.30 -2.35
N LEU A 92 -2.74 -3.08 -1.30
CA LEU A 92 -2.84 -2.57 0.07
C LEU A 92 -1.65 -3.12 0.85
N SER A 93 -0.89 -2.25 1.49
CA SER A 93 0.11 -2.59 2.49
C SER A 93 -0.36 -2.15 3.87
N GLY A 94 -0.51 -3.15 4.75
CA GLY A 94 -1.09 -3.03 6.09
C GLY A 94 -0.11 -2.61 7.19
N ASP A 95 -0.61 -2.36 8.40
CA ASP A 95 0.25 -2.11 9.56
C ASP A 95 1.02 -3.39 9.96
N ALA A 96 2.14 -3.22 10.63
CA ALA A 96 2.87 -4.29 11.29
C ALA A 96 2.17 -4.67 12.61
N VAL A 97 1.38 -5.75 12.58
CA VAL A 97 0.50 -6.22 13.66
C VAL A 97 1.08 -7.42 14.42
N GLN A 98 0.48 -7.78 15.55
CA GLN A 98 1.01 -8.80 16.47
C GLN A 98 0.56 -10.24 16.13
N ASN A 99 -0.56 -10.40 15.44
CA ASN A 99 -1.10 -11.72 15.12
C ASN A 99 -1.99 -11.69 13.87
N ILE A 100 -2.26 -12.88 13.33
CA ILE A 100 -3.00 -13.05 12.07
C ILE A 100 -4.47 -12.59 12.14
N HIS A 101 -5.09 -12.58 13.33
CA HIS A 101 -6.45 -12.07 13.49
C HIS A 101 -6.53 -10.56 13.27
N GLN A 102 -5.49 -9.83 13.70
CA GLN A 102 -5.38 -8.40 13.43
C GLN A 102 -5.21 -8.13 11.93
N THR A 103 -4.39 -8.93 11.23
CA THR A 103 -4.28 -8.89 9.76
C THR A 103 -5.64 -9.10 9.08
N CYS A 104 -6.37 -10.14 9.49
CA CYS A 104 -7.69 -10.44 8.94
C CYS A 104 -8.69 -9.29 9.16
N ASN A 105 -8.71 -8.71 10.37
CA ASN A 105 -9.56 -7.57 10.68
C ASN A 105 -9.22 -6.34 9.84
N GLU A 106 -7.92 -6.08 9.62
CA GLU A 106 -7.45 -4.98 8.80
C GLU A 106 -7.91 -5.09 7.35
N ILE A 107 -7.69 -6.26 6.73
CA ILE A 107 -8.10 -6.53 5.34
C ILE A 107 -9.62 -6.35 5.21
N ASN A 108 -10.40 -6.93 6.12
CA ASN A 108 -11.86 -6.83 6.08
C ASN A 108 -12.38 -5.41 6.32
N SER A 109 -11.68 -4.60 7.11
CA SER A 109 -12.06 -3.20 7.34
C SER A 109 -11.84 -2.38 6.08
N TYR A 110 -10.70 -2.57 5.41
CA TYR A 110 -10.41 -1.90 4.15
C TYR A 110 -11.37 -2.32 3.03
N LEU A 111 -11.69 -3.60 2.88
CA LEU A 111 -12.61 -4.08 1.83
C LEU A 111 -14.05 -3.54 1.97
N LYS A 112 -14.39 -2.93 3.12
CA LYS A 112 -15.69 -2.29 3.35
C LYS A 112 -15.70 -0.79 3.08
N GLU A 113 -14.52 -0.15 3.00
CA GLU A 113 -14.41 1.28 2.65
C GLU A 113 -14.74 1.51 1.18
#